data_AF-A0A6V7Q9F2-F1
#
_entry.id   AF-A0A6V7Q9F2-F1
#
_cell.length_a   1.000
_cell.length_b   1.000
_cell.length_c   1.000
_cell.angle_alpha   90.00
_cell.angle_beta   90.00
_cell.angle_gamma   90.00
#
_symmetry.space_group_name_H-M   'P 1'
#
loop_
_entity.id
_entity.type
_entity.pdbx_description
1 polymer ?
#
loop_
_entity_poly.entity_id
_entity_poly.type
_entity_poly.pdbx_seq_one_letter_code
_entity_poly.pdbx_strand_id
1 'polypeptide(L)'
;MLRACVIDFQGGWSLQLPMAEFAYNNSYQASIKIAPFKALYGRKCRSPLHWSEVGERLALGPDVLQEAEDKVRIARERLLTAHSRQRSYADRRRRDLEFQVGDHVFLKVSPTKGIRRFGIRGKLSPRFIGPYEILERVGLELVVGALWREDLQP
;
A
#
# COMPACT_ATOMS: atom_id res chain seq x y z
N MET A 1 -6.04 4.51 -8.09
CA MET A 1 -5.80 4.75 -9.52
C MET A 1 -6.64 3.82 -10.38
N LEU A 2 -6.33 2.52 -10.50
CA LEU A 2 -7.08 1.60 -11.39
C LEU A 2 -8.61 1.59 -11.15
N ARG A 3 -9.06 1.58 -9.89
CA ARG A 3 -10.50 1.69 -9.59
C ARG A 3 -11.15 2.96 -10.14
N ALA A 4 -10.44 4.09 -10.15
CA ALA A 4 -10.96 5.32 -10.72
C ALA A 4 -10.99 5.26 -12.25
N CYS A 5 -9.95 4.69 -12.87
CA CYS A 5 -9.91 4.45 -14.32
C CYS A 5 -11.05 3.53 -14.77
N VAL A 6 -11.37 2.47 -14.02
CA VAL A 6 -12.50 1.58 -14.33
C VAL A 6 -13.84 2.31 -14.25
N ILE A 7 -14.00 3.24 -13.30
CA ILE A 7 -15.24 4.03 -13.15
C ILE A 7 -15.37 5.06 -14.28
N ASP A 8 -14.28 5.78 -14.59
CA ASP A 8 -14.29 6.87 -15.58
C ASP A 8 -14.33 6.35 -17.02
N PHE A 9 -13.67 5.22 -17.32
CA PHE A 9 -13.53 4.66 -18.67
C PHE A 9 -14.43 3.44 -18.93
N GLN A 10 -15.25 3.04 -17.95
CA GLN A 10 -16.23 1.95 -18.04
C GLN A 10 -15.66 0.68 -18.74
N GLY A 11 -16.43 0.07 -19.67
CA GLY A 11 -16.05 -1.16 -20.38
C GLY A 11 -14.78 -1.08 -21.24
N GLY A 12 -14.17 0.11 -21.40
CA GLY A 12 -12.91 0.33 -22.11
C GLY A 12 -11.67 0.43 -21.21
N TRP A 13 -11.77 0.11 -19.92
CA TRP A 13 -10.67 0.27 -18.96
C TRP A 13 -9.40 -0.51 -19.34
N SER A 14 -9.52 -1.65 -20.01
CA SER A 14 -8.39 -2.46 -20.48
C SER A 14 -7.53 -1.70 -21.50
N LEU A 15 -8.17 -0.93 -22.39
CA LEU A 15 -7.50 -0.09 -23.39
C LEU A 15 -6.79 1.10 -22.74
N GLN A 16 -7.22 1.52 -21.54
CA GLN A 16 -6.62 2.63 -20.79
C GLN A 16 -5.56 2.18 -19.79
N LEU A 17 -5.36 0.87 -19.63
CA LEU A 17 -4.38 0.31 -18.71
C LEU A 17 -2.93 0.77 -19.02
N PRO A 18 -2.48 0.81 -20.29
CA PRO A 18 -1.14 1.30 -20.61
C PRO A 18 -0.92 2.76 -20.20
N MET A 19 -1.94 3.61 -20.35
CA MET A 19 -1.87 5.02 -19.94
C MET A 19 -1.82 5.18 -18.43
N ALA A 20 -2.58 4.36 -17.70
CA ALA A 20 -2.57 4.36 -16.25
C ALA A 20 -1.23 3.85 -15.69
N GLU A 21 -0.68 2.78 -16.26
CA GLU A 21 0.64 2.26 -15.92
C GLU A 21 1.73 3.29 -16.22
N PHE A 22 1.69 3.90 -17.40
CA PHE A 22 2.61 4.95 -17.79
C PHE A 22 2.59 6.13 -16.80
N ALA A 23 1.39 6.60 -16.43
CA ALA A 23 1.22 7.67 -15.46
C ALA A 23 1.79 7.30 -14.09
N TYR A 24 1.54 6.07 -13.62
CA TYR A 24 2.06 5.58 -12.34
C TYR A 24 3.59 5.50 -12.32
N ASN A 25 4.19 4.82 -13.30
CA ASN A 25 5.63 4.58 -13.37
C ASN A 25 6.46 5.87 -13.51
N ASN A 26 5.85 6.92 -14.07
CA ASN A 26 6.50 8.22 -14.27
C ASN A 26 6.15 9.27 -13.21
N SER A 27 5.23 8.97 -12.30
CA SER A 27 4.88 9.89 -11.21
C SER A 27 5.92 9.84 -10.10
N TYR A 28 6.14 10.97 -9.44
CA TYR A 28 7.04 11.05 -8.29
C TYR A 28 6.47 10.24 -7.11
N GLN A 29 7.30 9.38 -6.51
CA GLN A 29 6.91 8.58 -5.37
C GLN A 29 7.64 9.04 -4.10
N ALA A 30 6.89 9.57 -3.14
CA ALA A 30 7.45 10.21 -1.94
C ALA A 30 8.32 9.29 -1.09
N SER A 31 8.00 7.99 -1.01
CA SER A 31 8.79 7.01 -0.24
C SER A 31 10.17 6.73 -0.85
N ILE A 32 10.28 6.76 -2.18
CA ILE A 32 11.54 6.48 -2.91
C ILE A 32 12.24 7.78 -3.33
N LYS A 33 11.54 8.93 -3.25
CA LYS A 33 11.98 10.27 -3.68
C LYS A 33 12.32 10.40 -5.17
N ILE A 34 11.92 9.43 -5.98
CA ILE A 34 12.08 9.41 -7.44
C ILE A 34 10.90 8.66 -8.07
N ALA A 35 10.72 8.80 -9.39
CA ALA A 35 9.73 8.02 -10.12
C ALA A 35 10.22 6.56 -10.29
N PRO A 36 9.36 5.54 -10.19
CA PRO A 36 9.73 4.13 -10.37
C PRO A 36 10.50 3.86 -11.66
N PHE A 37 10.10 4.47 -12.78
CA PHE A 37 10.81 4.35 -14.05
C PHE A 37 12.26 4.85 -13.96
N LYS A 38 12.47 6.00 -13.31
CA LYS A 38 13.80 6.57 -13.12
C LYS A 38 14.63 5.73 -12.16
N ALA A 39 14.01 5.15 -11.13
CA ALA A 39 14.67 4.23 -10.21
C ALA A 39 15.17 2.97 -10.93
N LEU A 40 14.35 2.43 -11.84
CA LEU A 40 14.66 1.20 -12.56
C LEU A 40 15.71 1.39 -13.67
N TYR A 41 15.59 2.46 -14.45
CA TYR A 41 16.41 2.67 -15.65
C TYR A 41 17.48 3.75 -15.52
N GLY A 42 17.55 4.44 -14.38
CA GLY A 42 18.50 5.55 -14.14
C GLY A 42 18.25 6.81 -14.97
N ARG A 43 17.28 6.79 -15.89
CA ARG A 43 16.96 7.89 -16.82
C ARG A 43 15.49 8.26 -16.74
N LYS A 44 15.15 9.50 -17.13
CA LYS A 44 13.74 9.90 -17.30
C LYS A 44 13.14 9.16 -18.50
N CYS A 45 11.86 8.83 -18.41
CA CYS A 45 11.15 8.22 -19.54
C CYS A 45 11.08 9.22 -20.70
N ARG A 46 11.37 8.71 -21.90
CA ARG A 46 11.14 9.43 -23.16
C ARG A 46 9.85 8.85 -23.73
N SER A 47 8.79 9.65 -23.77
CA SER A 47 7.52 9.26 -24.38
C SER A 47 7.01 10.40 -25.25
N PRO A 48 6.17 10.13 -26.26
CA PRO A 48 5.51 11.16 -27.08
C PRO A 48 4.88 12.32 -26.28
N LEU A 49 4.48 12.04 -25.03
CA LEU A 49 3.87 12.97 -24.07
C LEU A 49 4.89 13.81 -23.27
N HIS A 50 6.18 13.52 -23.42
CA HIS A 50 7.31 14.14 -22.74
C HIS A 50 8.49 14.31 -23.70
N TRP A 51 8.28 14.92 -24.87
CA TRP A 51 9.35 15.41 -25.73
C TRP A 51 9.47 16.94 -25.62
N SER A 52 10.68 17.39 -25.31
CA SER A 52 11.13 18.77 -25.56
C SER A 52 11.76 18.91 -26.96
N GLU A 53 12.00 17.80 -27.68
CA GLU A 53 12.57 17.80 -29.03
C GLU A 53 11.47 17.57 -30.08
N VAL A 54 11.41 18.48 -31.05
CA VAL A 54 10.26 18.79 -31.93
C VAL A 54 9.95 17.71 -32.98
N GLY A 55 10.81 16.69 -33.16
CA GLY A 55 10.75 15.76 -34.30
C GLY A 55 9.72 14.62 -34.21
N GLU A 56 9.49 14.02 -33.03
CA GLU A 56 8.60 12.85 -32.90
C GLU A 56 7.12 13.20 -32.70
N ARG A 57 6.81 14.43 -32.26
CA ARG A 57 5.43 14.94 -32.16
C ARG A 57 4.71 14.96 -33.52
N LEU A 58 5.45 14.97 -34.62
CA LEU A 58 4.90 14.95 -35.98
C LEU A 58 4.49 13.54 -36.45
N ALA A 59 5.04 12.48 -35.84
CA ALA A 59 4.83 11.10 -36.30
C ALA A 59 3.49 10.49 -35.83
N LEU A 60 2.99 10.97 -34.69
CA LEU A 60 1.66 10.67 -34.17
C LEU A 60 0.83 11.94 -34.33
N GLY A 61 -0.27 11.88 -35.07
CA GLY A 61 -1.10 13.05 -35.33
C GLY A 61 -1.50 13.81 -34.04
N PRO A 62 -1.70 15.14 -34.11
CA PRO A 62 -1.92 15.99 -32.94
C PRO A 62 -3.13 15.56 -32.11
N ASP A 63 -4.17 15.01 -32.74
CA ASP A 63 -5.39 14.56 -32.07
C ASP A 63 -5.14 13.38 -31.11
N VAL A 64 -4.33 12.42 -31.53
CA VAL A 64 -4.00 11.23 -30.72
C VAL A 64 -3.13 11.61 -29.52
N LEU A 65 -2.23 12.57 -29.72
CA LEU A 65 -1.39 13.09 -28.64
C LEU A 65 -2.21 13.86 -27.61
N GLN A 66 -3.13 14.71 -28.06
CA GLN A 66 -4.02 15.46 -27.18
C GLN A 66 -4.87 14.52 -26.32
N GLU A 67 -5.45 13.49 -26.95
CA GLU A 67 -6.24 12.47 -26.26
C GLU A 67 -5.41 11.72 -25.20
N ALA A 68 -4.16 11.37 -25.54
CA ALA A 68 -3.26 10.69 -24.62
C ALA A 68 -2.78 11.61 -23.47
N GLU A 69 -2.52 12.88 -23.74
CA GLU A 69 -2.19 13.89 -22.73
C GLU A 69 -3.34 14.06 -21.72
N ASP A 70 -4.58 14.17 -22.21
CA ASP A 70 -5.77 14.29 -21.38
C ASP A 70 -5.98 13.06 -20.49
N LYS A 71 -5.82 11.85 -21.06
CA LYS A 71 -5.93 10.59 -20.31
C LYS A 71 -4.86 10.48 -19.21
N VAL A 72 -3.62 10.87 -19.50
CA VAL A 72 -2.53 10.86 -18.51
C VAL A 72 -2.77 11.92 -17.43
N ARG A 73 -3.29 13.10 -17.77
CA ARG A 73 -3.67 14.13 -16.80
C ARG A 73 -4.70 13.59 -15.80
N ILE A 74 -5.79 13.00 -16.32
CA ILE A 74 -6.83 12.39 -15.50
C ILE A 74 -6.23 11.30 -14.59
N ALA A 75 -5.40 10.41 -15.14
CA ALA A 75 -4.78 9.34 -14.36
C ALA A 75 -3.93 9.87 -13.18
N ARG A 76 -3.16 10.95 -13.40
CA ARG A 76 -2.35 11.62 -12.35
C ARG A 76 -3.22 12.24 -11.26
N GLU A 77 -4.28 12.96 -11.62
CA GLU A 77 -5.21 13.55 -10.65
C GLU A 77 -5.90 12.47 -9.80
N ARG A 78 -6.33 11.38 -10.44
CA ARG A 78 -6.91 10.23 -9.74
C ARG A 78 -5.90 9.53 -8.83
N LEU A 79 -4.63 9.47 -9.22
CA LEU A 79 -3.56 8.92 -8.39
C LEU A 79 -3.36 9.78 -7.13
N LEU A 80 -3.25 11.10 -7.27
CA LEU A 80 -3.09 12.03 -6.14
C LEU A 80 -4.30 11.98 -5.19
N THR A 81 -5.51 11.99 -5.75
CA THR A 81 -6.75 11.91 -4.96
C THR A 81 -6.82 10.59 -4.18
N ALA A 82 -6.46 9.48 -4.82
CA ALA A 82 -6.44 8.17 -4.15
C ALA A 82 -5.40 8.11 -3.03
N HIS A 83 -4.20 8.65 -3.26
CA HIS A 83 -3.15 8.73 -2.25
C HIS A 83 -3.59 9.57 -1.04
N SER A 84 -4.17 10.75 -1.29
CA SER A 84 -4.70 11.62 -0.22
C SER A 84 -5.78 10.92 0.61
N ARG A 85 -6.73 10.24 -0.04
CA ARG A 85 -7.77 9.44 0.64
C ARG A 85 -7.19 8.30 1.47
N GLN A 86 -6.21 7.57 0.93
CA GLN A 86 -5.54 6.50 1.66
C GLN A 86 -4.84 7.03 2.90
N ARG A 87 -4.12 8.14 2.76
CA ARG A 87 -3.42 8.80 3.87
C ARG A 87 -4.40 9.26 4.93
N SER A 88 -5.48 9.97 4.56
CA SER A 88 -6.47 10.45 5.52
C SER A 88 -7.20 9.30 6.23
N TYR A 89 -7.48 8.20 5.55
CA TYR A 89 -8.10 7.02 6.17
C TYR A 89 -7.17 6.28 7.13
N ALA A 90 -5.91 6.10 6.74
CA ALA A 90 -4.91 5.45 7.58
C ALA A 90 -4.59 6.30 8.81
N ASP A 91 -4.32 7.59 8.62
CA ASP A 91 -3.85 8.46 9.68
C ASP A 91 -4.98 8.80 10.67
N ARG A 92 -6.24 8.94 10.22
CA ARG A 92 -7.39 9.20 11.12
C ARG A 92 -7.67 8.08 12.12
N ARG A 93 -7.21 6.85 11.84
CA ARG A 93 -7.43 5.67 12.69
C ARG A 93 -6.17 5.22 13.43
N ARG A 94 -5.01 5.83 13.17
CA ARG A 94 -3.79 5.58 13.94
C ARG A 94 -3.89 6.31 15.27
N ARG A 95 -3.90 5.53 16.36
CA ARG A 95 -3.47 6.01 17.66
C ARG A 95 -2.08 5.44 17.86
N ASP A 96 -1.12 6.28 18.22
CA ASP A 96 0.18 5.80 18.66
C ASP A 96 -0.06 5.10 20.01
N LEU A 97 -0.10 3.76 19.98
CA LEU A 97 -0.09 2.97 21.19
C LEU A 97 1.36 2.85 21.62
N GLU A 98 1.73 3.65 22.60
CA GLU A 98 3.00 3.52 23.29
C GLU A 98 2.81 2.56 24.46
N PHE A 99 3.66 1.55 24.52
CA PHE A 99 3.72 0.62 25.64
C PHE A 99 5.07 0.75 26.32
N GLN A 100 5.08 0.60 27.64
CA GLN A 100 6.27 0.58 28.46
C GLN A 100 6.63 -0.86 28.85
N VAL A 101 7.89 -1.06 29.21
CA VAL A 101 8.32 -2.33 29.82
C VAL A 101 7.58 -2.49 31.15
N GLY A 102 7.00 -3.67 31.39
CA GLY A 102 6.11 -3.95 32.52
C GLY A 102 4.60 -3.82 32.22
N ASP A 103 4.22 -3.17 31.11
CA ASP A 103 2.82 -3.14 30.69
C ASP A 103 2.34 -4.54 30.27
N HIS A 104 1.07 -4.83 30.53
CA HIS A 104 0.45 -6.10 30.19
C HIS A 104 -0.39 -5.97 28.91
N VAL A 105 -0.10 -6.80 27.92
CA VAL A 105 -0.74 -6.76 26.59
C VAL A 105 -1.32 -8.10 26.18
N PHE A 106 -2.42 -8.04 25.43
CA PHE A 106 -3.03 -9.22 24.81
C PHE A 106 -2.49 -9.46 23.40
N LEU A 107 -2.05 -10.70 23.13
CA LEU A 107 -1.55 -11.07 21.81
C LEU A 107 -2.68 -11.52 20.89
N LYS A 108 -2.77 -10.90 19.71
CA LYS A 108 -3.74 -11.27 18.70
C LYS A 108 -3.32 -12.58 18.02
N VAL A 109 -4.23 -13.55 17.98
CA VAL A 109 -3.99 -14.86 17.37
C VAL A 109 -4.30 -14.79 15.88
N SER A 110 -3.37 -15.23 15.04
CA SER A 110 -3.71 -15.46 13.63
C SER A 110 -4.51 -16.77 13.51
N PRO A 111 -5.62 -16.78 12.74
CA PRO A 111 -6.42 -17.99 12.52
C PRO A 111 -5.61 -19.17 11.97
N THR A 112 -4.55 -18.88 11.22
CA THR A 112 -3.71 -19.87 10.53
C THR A 112 -2.61 -20.45 11.41
N LYS A 113 -2.01 -19.67 12.33
CA LYS A 113 -0.93 -20.16 13.23
C LYS A 113 -1.43 -20.67 14.60
N GLY A 114 -2.67 -20.36 14.99
CA GLY A 114 -3.22 -20.70 16.32
C GLY A 114 -3.64 -22.15 16.53
N ILE A 115 -3.66 -22.97 15.47
CA ILE A 115 -4.24 -24.32 15.46
C ILE A 115 -3.49 -25.29 16.40
N ARG A 116 -2.18 -25.11 16.60
CA ARG A 116 -1.37 -26.01 17.45
C ARG A 116 -1.19 -25.53 18.90
N ARG A 117 -1.39 -24.24 19.20
CA ARG A 117 -0.98 -23.67 20.49
C ARG A 117 -2.09 -23.57 21.53
N PHE A 118 -3.36 -23.44 21.13
CA PHE A 118 -4.45 -23.09 22.05
C PHE A 118 -5.72 -23.94 21.90
N GLY A 119 -5.66 -25.04 21.13
CA GLY A 119 -6.66 -26.12 21.11
C GLY A 119 -8.05 -25.81 20.54
N ILE A 120 -8.48 -24.53 20.48
CA ILE A 120 -9.86 -24.16 20.12
C ILE A 120 -9.93 -23.73 18.64
N ARG A 121 -10.53 -24.57 17.81
CA ARG A 121 -10.84 -24.29 16.39
C ARG A 121 -12.34 -24.13 16.20
N GLY A 122 -12.77 -22.99 15.66
CA GLY A 122 -14.17 -22.79 15.28
C GLY A 122 -14.68 -21.37 15.46
N LYS A 123 -15.97 -21.19 15.18
CA LYS A 123 -16.73 -19.96 15.49
C LYS A 123 -16.63 -19.72 17.00
N LEU A 124 -16.44 -18.46 17.41
CA LEU A 124 -16.23 -18.04 18.81
C LEU A 124 -14.87 -18.43 19.42
N SER A 125 -13.89 -18.84 18.62
CA SER A 125 -12.51 -18.96 19.12
C SER A 125 -11.96 -17.59 19.60
N PRO A 126 -11.20 -17.56 20.72
CA PRO A 126 -10.65 -16.32 21.24
C PRO A 126 -9.68 -15.69 20.23
N ARG A 127 -9.88 -14.40 19.94
CA ARG A 127 -9.02 -13.62 19.02
C ARG A 127 -7.74 -13.12 19.68
N PHE A 128 -7.71 -13.13 21.01
CA PHE A 128 -6.65 -12.57 21.85
C PHE A 128 -6.32 -13.54 22.97
N ILE A 129 -5.05 -13.58 23.39
CA ILE A 129 -4.55 -14.50 24.41
C ILE A 129 -3.69 -13.75 25.40
N GLY A 130 -3.93 -14.06 26.68
CA GLY A 130 -3.11 -13.74 27.85
C GLY A 130 -2.88 -12.25 28.06
N PRO A 131 -2.88 -11.73 29.29
CA PRO A 131 -2.05 -10.57 29.56
C PRO A 131 -0.59 -11.08 29.65
N TYR A 132 0.24 -10.67 28.70
CA TYR A 132 1.68 -10.90 28.73
C TYR A 132 2.39 -9.62 29.12
N GLU A 133 3.36 -9.73 30.02
CA GLU A 133 4.23 -8.61 30.39
C GLU A 133 5.24 -8.33 29.28
N ILE A 134 5.38 -7.06 28.92
CA ILE A 134 6.43 -6.59 28.00
C ILE A 134 7.76 -6.60 28.75
N LEU A 135 8.70 -7.43 28.30
CA LEU A 135 10.04 -7.57 28.86
C LEU A 135 11.02 -6.55 28.26
N GLU A 136 10.89 -6.29 26.97
CA GLU A 136 11.82 -5.42 26.25
C GLU A 136 11.11 -4.75 25.06
N ARG A 137 11.56 -3.54 24.70
CA ARG A 137 11.10 -2.82 23.51
C ARG A 137 12.24 -2.71 22.50
N VAL A 138 12.05 -3.31 21.33
CA VAL A 138 13.00 -3.26 20.20
C VAL A 138 12.40 -2.40 19.09
N GLY A 139 12.67 -1.10 19.11
CA GLY A 139 12.09 -0.14 18.17
C GLY A 139 10.57 0.01 18.32
N LEU A 140 9.82 -0.39 17.29
CA LEU A 140 8.35 -0.46 17.29
C LEU A 140 7.82 -1.86 17.65
N GLU A 141 8.71 -2.83 17.84
CA GLU A 141 8.35 -4.20 18.24
C GLU A 141 8.49 -4.37 19.76
N LEU A 142 7.63 -5.20 20.34
CA LEU A 142 7.58 -5.49 21.77
C LEU A 142 7.89 -6.97 21.98
N VAL A 143 8.83 -7.25 22.88
CA VAL A 143 9.14 -8.60 23.33
C VAL A 143 8.33 -8.87 24.60
N VAL A 144 7.55 -9.94 24.58
CA VAL A 144 6.67 -10.35 25.67
C VAL A 144 7.10 -11.68 26.24
N GLY A 145 7.09 -11.78 27.57
CA GLY A 145 7.47 -12.99 28.29
C GLY A 145 6.35 -14.01 28.28
N ALA A 146 6.53 -15.13 27.59
CA ALA A 146 5.63 -16.29 27.72
C ALA A 146 6.17 -17.22 28.82
N LEU A 147 5.61 -17.12 30.04
CA LEU A 147 5.77 -18.15 31.06
C LEU A 147 4.96 -19.38 30.62
N TRP A 148 5.65 -20.41 30.17
CA TRP A 148 5.05 -21.71 29.84
C TRP A 148 4.53 -22.34 31.12
N ARG A 149 3.20 -22.50 31.23
CA ARG A 149 2.56 -23.24 32.31
C ARG A 149 2.32 -24.68 31.83
N GLU A 150 3.28 -25.56 32.06
CA GLU A 150 3.11 -27.01 31.90
C GLU A 150 2.46 -27.68 33.14
N ASP A 151 2.17 -26.94 34.21
CA ASP A 151 1.88 -27.55 35.52
C ASP A 151 0.40 -27.55 35.98
N LEU A 152 -0.59 -27.53 35.08
CA LEU A 152 -2.00 -27.66 35.50
C LEU A 152 -2.75 -28.69 34.65
N GLN A 153 -2.48 -29.96 34.95
CA GLN A 153 -3.43 -31.06 34.85
C GLN A 153 -3.54 -31.75 36.21
N PRO A 154 -4.75 -32.13 36.62
CA PRO A 154 -5.00 -33.49 37.03
C PRO A 154 -5.63 -34.30 35.89
#